data_AF-A0A943HPP1-F1
#
_entry.id   AF-A0A943HPP1-F1
#
_cell.length_a   1.000
_cell.length_b   1.000
_cell.length_c   1.000
_cell.angle_alpha   90.00
_cell.angle_beta   90.00
_cell.angle_gamma   90.00
#
_symmetry.space_group_name_H-M   'P 1'
#
loop_
_entity.id
_entity.type
_entity.pdbx_description
1 polymer ?
#
loop_
_entity_poly.entity_id
_entity_poly.type
_entity_poly.pdbx_seq_one_letter_code
_entity_poly.pdbx_strand_id
1 'polypeptide(L)'
;MDNILNSTVEMSQAELILQLAQTNVEQEKRLKTTELRLSALEEEVKKLSSKCIGNYGCSTMSSYIQRYKLPIYVSDISKLSNDAARLCRKRGYPVNKVNIERFGTINVYPDFILHELLDDYIRTTQRLNGSIMG
;
A
#
# COMPACT_ATOMS: atom_id res chain seq x y z
N MET A 1 -53.53 -0.53 20.17
CA MET A 1 -52.40 0.23 20.76
C MET A 1 -52.08 -0.52 22.01
N ASP A 2 -51.23 -1.52 21.86
CA ASP A 2 -51.23 -2.67 22.76
C ASP A 2 -50.29 -2.38 23.92
N ASN A 3 -50.92 -2.29 25.09
CA ASN A 3 -50.32 -2.31 26.41
C ASN A 3 -49.36 -3.50 26.52
N ILE A 4 -48.06 -3.24 26.40
CA ILE A 4 -47.04 -4.16 26.91
C ILE A 4 -46.60 -3.59 28.24
N LEU A 5 -47.24 -4.09 29.29
CA LEU A 5 -46.82 -3.97 30.67
C LEU A 5 -45.32 -4.26 30.76
N ASN A 6 -44.54 -3.22 31.06
CA ASN A 6 -43.18 -3.36 31.51
C ASN A 6 -43.24 -4.00 32.91
N SER A 7 -43.38 -5.33 32.99
CA SER A 7 -43.26 -6.05 34.25
C SER A 7 -41.79 -5.98 34.65
N THR A 8 -41.46 -5.05 35.54
CA THR A 8 -40.20 -5.09 36.27
C THR A 8 -40.27 -6.30 37.19
N VAL A 9 -39.87 -7.46 36.68
CA VAL A 9 -39.55 -8.61 37.52
C VAL A 9 -38.39 -8.14 38.40
N GLU A 10 -38.68 -7.88 39.68
CA GLU A 10 -37.66 -7.56 40.67
C GLU A 10 -36.81 -8.82 40.88
N MET A 11 -35.78 -8.97 40.04
CA MET A 11 -34.81 -10.04 40.19
C MET A 11 -34.07 -9.86 41.51
N SER A 12 -33.90 -10.97 42.22
CA SER A 12 -32.99 -11.02 43.36
C SER A 12 -31.58 -10.63 42.93
N GLN A 13 -30.80 -10.05 43.86
CA GLN A 13 -29.38 -9.76 43.61
C GLN A 13 -28.62 -10.99 43.10
N ALA A 14 -28.96 -12.18 43.57
CA ALA A 14 -28.36 -13.43 43.12
C ALA A 14 -28.73 -13.77 41.66
N GLU A 15 -29.96 -13.53 41.25
CA GLU A 15 -30.44 -13.77 39.88
C GLU A 15 -29.79 -12.78 38.91
N LEU A 16 -29.61 -11.51 39.32
CA LEU A 16 -28.90 -10.50 38.54
C LEU A 16 -27.44 -10.89 38.30
N ILE A 17 -26.75 -11.36 39.34
CA ILE A 17 -25.37 -11.86 39.22
C ILE A 17 -25.31 -13.06 38.27
N LEU A 18 -26.26 -14.00 38.38
CA LEU A 18 -26.31 -15.16 37.51
C LEU A 18 -26.51 -14.76 36.03
N GLN A 19 -27.42 -13.84 35.74
CA GLN A 19 -27.66 -13.36 34.38
C GLN A 19 -26.46 -12.60 33.81
N LEU A 20 -25.79 -11.78 34.62
CA LEU A 20 -24.54 -11.11 34.26
C LEU A 20 -23.44 -12.13 33.92
N ALA A 21 -23.26 -13.14 34.76
CA ALA A 21 -22.27 -14.18 34.52
C ALA A 21 -22.53 -14.93 33.21
N GLN A 22 -23.80 -15.31 32.95
CA GLN A 22 -24.19 -15.95 31.69
C GLN A 22 -23.94 -15.06 30.48
N THR A 23 -24.26 -13.77 30.58
CA THR A 23 -24.03 -12.78 29.52
C THR A 23 -22.54 -12.59 29.24
N ASN A 24 -21.72 -12.53 30.28
CA ASN A 24 -20.26 -12.38 30.13
C ASN A 24 -19.64 -13.60 29.43
N VAL A 25 -20.04 -14.82 29.79
CA VAL A 25 -19.55 -16.05 29.13
C VAL A 25 -19.92 -16.06 27.64
N GLU A 26 -21.13 -15.62 27.29
CA GLU A 26 -21.55 -15.50 25.89
C GLU A 26 -20.76 -14.42 25.15
N GLN A 27 -20.48 -13.29 25.80
CA GLN A 27 -19.65 -12.22 25.23
C GLN A 27 -18.22 -12.69 24.99
N GLU A 28 -17.61 -13.42 25.91
CA GLU A 28 -16.27 -14.00 25.75
C GLU A 28 -16.21 -14.95 24.54
N LYS A 29 -17.22 -15.81 24.37
CA LYS A 29 -17.31 -16.72 23.22
C LYS A 29 -17.42 -15.96 21.89
N ARG A 30 -18.24 -14.91 21.86
CA ARG A 30 -18.41 -14.05 20.69
C ARG A 30 -17.11 -13.32 20.36
N LEU A 31 -16.45 -12.74 21.36
CA LEU A 31 -15.20 -12.02 21.22
C LEU A 31 -14.11 -12.92 20.62
N LYS A 32 -13.93 -14.13 21.17
CA LYS A 32 -12.98 -15.11 20.67
C LYS A 32 -13.24 -15.48 19.20
N THR A 33 -14.50 -15.62 18.82
CA THR A 33 -14.88 -15.91 17.43
C THR A 33 -14.56 -14.73 16.50
N THR A 34 -14.80 -13.50 16.95
CA THR A 34 -14.47 -12.30 16.17
C THR A 34 -12.97 -12.11 16.00
N GLU A 35 -12.18 -12.36 17.04
CA GLU A 35 -10.71 -12.27 16.98
C GLU A 35 -10.13 -13.29 15.99
N LEU A 36 -10.62 -14.53 15.98
CA LEU A 36 -10.20 -15.54 15.00
C LEU A 36 -10.52 -15.12 13.56
N ARG A 37 -11.71 -14.55 13.33
CA ARG A 37 -12.09 -14.03 12.01
C ARG A 37 -11.23 -12.85 11.57
N LEU A 38 -10.90 -11.95 12.49
CA LEU A 38 -10.01 -10.82 12.21
C LEU A 38 -8.61 -11.31 11.84
N SER A 39 -8.05 -12.26 12.60
CA SER A 39 -6.74 -12.84 12.31
C SER A 39 -6.69 -13.50 10.92
N ALA A 40 -7.72 -14.27 10.56
CA ALA A 40 -7.82 -14.86 9.23
C ALA A 40 -7.94 -13.79 8.13
N LEU A 41 -8.70 -12.73 8.37
CA LEU A 41 -8.85 -11.64 7.41
C LEU A 41 -7.55 -10.85 7.21
N GLU A 42 -6.80 -10.59 8.29
CA GLU A 42 -5.48 -9.96 8.23
C GLU A 42 -4.49 -10.80 7.41
N GLU A 43 -4.52 -12.12 7.58
CA GLU A 43 -3.69 -13.03 6.80
C GLU A 43 -4.06 -13.00 5.31
N GLU A 44 -5.36 -13.01 4.99
CA GLU A 44 -5.82 -12.91 3.60
C GLU A 44 -5.50 -11.54 2.99
N VAL A 45 -5.61 -10.44 3.73
CA VAL A 45 -5.15 -9.11 3.29
C VAL A 45 -3.64 -9.10 3.05
N LYS A 46 -2.85 -9.80 3.87
CA LYS A 46 -1.40 -9.94 3.67
C LYS A 46 -1.08 -10.78 2.42
N LYS A 47 -1.81 -11.86 2.17
CA LYS A 47 -1.68 -12.68 0.95
C LYS A 47 -2.14 -11.94 -0.30
N LEU A 48 -3.20 -11.14 -0.20
CA LEU A 48 -3.70 -10.35 -1.33
C LEU A 48 -2.80 -9.16 -1.59
N SER A 49 -2.27 -8.49 -0.58
CA SER A 49 -1.30 -7.40 -0.77
C SER A 49 -0.02 -7.91 -1.42
N SER A 50 0.47 -9.09 -1.05
CA SER A 50 1.62 -9.72 -1.71
C SER A 50 1.33 -10.20 -3.15
N LYS A 51 0.07 -10.51 -3.49
CA LYS A 51 -0.37 -10.86 -4.86
C LYS A 51 -0.71 -9.65 -5.74
N CYS A 52 -1.29 -8.59 -5.17
CA CYS A 52 -1.68 -7.36 -5.87
C CYS A 52 -0.49 -6.46 -6.15
N ILE A 53 0.57 -6.54 -5.33
CA ILE A 53 1.90 -6.19 -5.80
C ILE A 53 2.29 -7.33 -6.76
N GLY A 54 1.81 -7.26 -8.00
CA GLY A 54 2.44 -8.02 -9.08
C GLY A 54 3.95 -7.84 -8.95
N ASN A 55 4.74 -8.84 -9.32
CA ASN A 55 6.20 -8.84 -9.22
C ASN A 55 6.81 -7.80 -10.18
N TYR A 56 6.44 -6.53 -10.00
CA TYR A 56 7.01 -5.37 -10.61
C TYR A 56 8.30 -5.16 -9.84
N GLY A 57 9.42 -5.42 -10.52
CA GLY A 57 10.72 -5.08 -9.98
C GLY A 57 10.70 -3.66 -9.45
N CYS A 58 11.43 -3.44 -8.36
CA CYS A 58 11.66 -2.10 -7.83
C CYS A 58 13.12 -1.77 -8.13
N SER A 59 13.35 -0.64 -8.79
CA SER A 59 14.69 -0.22 -9.21
C SER A 59 14.95 1.21 -8.78
N THR A 60 16.22 1.54 -8.56
CA THR A 60 16.63 2.96 -8.55
C THR A 60 16.63 3.46 -9.98
N MET A 61 16.51 4.79 -10.17
CA MET A 61 16.55 5.40 -11.50
C MET A 61 17.82 4.97 -12.27
N SER A 62 18.99 5.07 -11.63
CA SER A 62 20.27 4.71 -12.23
C SER A 62 20.37 3.22 -12.56
N SER A 63 19.92 2.33 -11.66
CA SER A 63 19.98 0.89 -11.91
C SER A 63 19.06 0.47 -13.05
N TYR A 64 17.89 1.12 -13.18
CA TYR A 64 16.97 0.88 -14.29
C TYR A 64 17.57 1.33 -15.62
N ILE A 65 18.07 2.57 -15.69
CA ILE A 65 18.73 3.13 -16.88
C ILE A 65 19.89 2.24 -17.32
N GLN A 66 20.73 1.78 -16.39
CA GLN A 66 21.86 0.91 -16.67
C GLN A 66 21.41 -0.48 -17.16
N ARG A 67 20.39 -1.08 -16.54
CA ARG A 67 19.86 -2.39 -16.93
C ARG A 67 19.31 -2.40 -18.36
N TYR A 68 18.57 -1.36 -18.72
CA TYR A 68 17.94 -1.24 -20.04
C TYR A 68 18.77 -0.46 -21.07
N LYS A 69 19.99 -0.04 -20.70
CA LYS A 69 20.93 0.72 -21.54
C LYS A 69 20.28 1.93 -22.23
N LEU A 70 19.49 2.69 -21.47
CA LEU A 70 18.74 3.83 -22.00
C LEU A 70 19.68 5.02 -22.29
N PRO A 71 19.49 5.75 -23.40
CA PRO A 71 20.34 6.87 -23.80
C PRO A 71 20.00 8.14 -23.01
N ILE A 72 20.16 8.09 -21.69
CA ILE A 72 19.84 9.18 -20.76
C ILE A 72 21.13 9.71 -20.15
N TYR A 73 21.32 11.02 -20.21
CA TYR A 73 22.49 11.69 -19.63
C TYR A 73 22.40 11.76 -18.10
N VAL A 74 23.55 11.69 -17.45
CA VAL A 74 23.66 11.74 -15.97
C VAL A 74 23.07 13.03 -15.39
N SER A 75 23.16 14.14 -16.14
CA SER A 75 22.59 15.44 -15.78
C SER A 75 21.06 15.41 -15.59
N ASP A 76 20.36 14.55 -16.31
CA ASP A 76 18.90 14.50 -16.30
C ASP A 76 18.34 13.55 -15.24
N ILE A 77 19.18 12.66 -14.69
CA ILE A 77 18.79 11.65 -13.69
C ILE A 77 18.15 12.29 -12.46
N SER A 78 18.69 13.40 -11.95
CA SER A 78 18.14 14.07 -10.77
C SER A 78 16.74 14.63 -11.02
N LYS A 79 16.50 15.23 -12.20
CA LYS A 79 15.19 15.75 -12.59
C LYS A 79 14.18 14.61 -12.79
N LEU A 80 14.57 13.58 -13.54
CA LEU A 80 13.75 12.40 -13.79
C LEU A 80 13.40 11.67 -12.49
N SER A 81 14.31 11.62 -11.52
CA SER A 81 14.06 11.03 -10.20
C SER A 81 12.99 11.80 -9.42
N ASN A 82 13.02 13.14 -9.47
CA ASN A 82 11.99 13.97 -8.86
C ASN A 82 10.62 13.80 -9.55
N ASP A 83 10.62 13.66 -10.87
CA ASP A 83 9.41 13.42 -11.66
C ASP A 83 8.83 12.03 -11.37
N ALA A 84 9.66 11.00 -11.23
CA ALA A 84 9.25 9.67 -10.81
C ALA A 84 8.64 9.68 -9.40
N ALA A 85 9.26 10.39 -8.45
CA ALA A 85 8.72 10.55 -7.11
C ALA A 85 7.38 11.31 -7.09
N ARG A 86 7.21 12.30 -7.96
CA ARG A 86 5.93 13.00 -8.14
C ARG A 86 4.87 12.07 -8.73
N LEU A 87 5.23 11.27 -9.73
CA LEU A 87 4.32 10.33 -10.39
C LEU A 87 3.86 9.21 -9.44
N CYS A 88 4.77 8.67 -8.62
CA CYS A 88 4.45 7.70 -7.57
C CYS A 88 3.45 8.29 -6.56
N ARG A 89 3.73 9.49 -6.03
CA ARG A 89 2.84 10.18 -5.08
C ARG A 89 1.45 10.46 -5.67
N LYS A 90 1.38 10.90 -6.92
CA LYS A 90 0.12 11.19 -7.62
C LYS A 90 -0.75 9.93 -7.76
N ARG A 91 -0.13 8.76 -7.92
CA ARG A 91 -0.82 7.49 -8.16
C ARG A 91 -0.94 6.59 -6.92
N GLY A 92 -0.49 7.06 -5.76
CA GLY A 92 -0.56 6.31 -4.50
C GLY A 92 0.46 5.17 -4.38
N TYR A 93 1.54 5.17 -5.16
CA TYR A 93 2.61 4.19 -5.03
C TYR A 93 3.67 4.63 -4.02
N PRO A 94 4.13 3.73 -3.13
CA PRO A 94 5.18 4.06 -2.17
C PRO A 94 6.52 4.26 -2.87
N VAL A 95 7.24 5.31 -2.47
CA VAL A 95 8.64 5.53 -2.85
C VAL A 95 9.51 4.99 -1.73
N ASN A 96 10.12 3.83 -1.96
CA ASN A 96 11.01 3.20 -0.98
C ASN A 96 12.40 3.84 -1.04
N LYS A 97 13.25 3.53 -0.04
CA LYS A 97 14.61 4.02 0.02
C LYS A 97 15.57 2.87 0.29
N VAL A 98 16.71 2.88 -0.38
CA VAL A 98 17.82 1.95 -0.17
C VAL A 98 19.09 2.73 0.11
N ASN A 99 19.89 2.24 1.06
CA ASN A 99 21.19 2.82 1.34
C ASN A 99 22.25 2.14 0.48
N ILE A 100 22.97 2.92 -0.33
CA ILE A 100 24.07 2.46 -1.16
C ILE A 100 25.34 3.14 -0.67
N GLU A 101 26.35 2.37 -0.26
CA GLU A 101 27.58 2.83 0.40
C GLU A 101 28.23 4.07 -0.26
N ARG A 102 28.24 4.12 -1.60
CA ARG A 102 28.85 5.23 -2.37
C ARG A 102 27.96 6.46 -2.55
N PHE A 103 26.64 6.30 -2.44
CA PHE A 103 25.67 7.32 -2.85
C PHE A 103 24.69 7.70 -1.74
N GLY A 104 24.81 7.07 -0.56
CA GLY A 104 23.90 7.25 0.55
C GLY A 104 22.51 6.69 0.28
N THR A 105 21.49 7.34 0.84
CA THR A 105 20.10 6.90 0.74
C THR A 105 19.47 7.34 -0.58
N ILE A 106 19.16 6.39 -1.46
CA ILE A 106 18.57 6.62 -2.78
C ILE A 106 17.13 6.09 -2.81
N ASN A 107 16.25 6.78 -3.53
CA ASN A 107 14.88 6.36 -3.75
C ASN A 107 14.79 5.18 -4.74
N VAL A 108 13.86 4.27 -4.46
CA VAL A 108 13.48 3.14 -5.30
C VAL A 108 12.05 3.31 -5.76
N TYR A 109 11.82 3.06 -7.04
CA TYR A 109 10.53 3.24 -7.70
C TYR A 109 10.08 1.91 -8.32
N PRO A 110 8.77 1.69 -8.47
CA PRO A 110 8.26 0.56 -9.25
C PRO A 110 8.70 0.65 -10.71
N ASP A 111 9.14 -0.47 -11.29
CA ASP A 111 9.71 -0.54 -12.65
C ASP A 111 8.73 -0.05 -13.72
N PHE A 112 7.42 -0.26 -13.55
CA PHE A 112 6.41 0.22 -14.51
C PHE A 112 6.27 1.75 -14.51
N ILE A 113 6.48 2.41 -13.36
CA ILE A 113 6.49 3.87 -13.28
C ILE A 113 7.72 4.42 -13.99
N LEU A 114 8.88 3.78 -13.79
CA LEU A 114 10.11 4.13 -14.48
C LEU A 114 10.00 3.92 -15.99
N HIS A 115 9.40 2.81 -16.41
CA HIS A 115 9.17 2.51 -17.81
C HIS A 115 8.37 3.62 -18.48
N GLU A 116 7.19 3.95 -17.95
CA GLU A 116 6.32 4.98 -18.51
C GLU A 116 7.01 6.34 -18.60
N LEU A 117 7.63 6.78 -17.49
CA LEU A 117 8.27 8.08 -17.43
C LEU A 117 9.43 8.21 -18.43
N LEU A 118 10.29 7.20 -18.49
CA LEU A 118 11.49 7.24 -19.31
C LEU A 118 11.17 7.06 -20.80
N ASP A 119 10.18 6.24 -21.12
CA ASP A 119 9.70 6.05 -22.49
C ASP A 119 9.09 7.36 -23.04
N ASP A 120 8.30 8.07 -22.24
CA ASP A 120 7.78 9.41 -22.60
C ASP A 120 8.89 10.45 -22.76
N TYR A 121 9.89 10.44 -21.87
CA TYR A 121 11.04 11.33 -21.95
C TYR A 121 11.86 11.10 -23.22
N ILE A 122 12.14 9.83 -23.55
CA ILE A 122 12.91 9.47 -24.76
C ILE A 122 12.13 9.87 -26.01
N ARG A 123 10.83 9.57 -26.09
CA ARG A 123 9.96 9.99 -27.21
C ARG A 123 9.99 11.50 -27.43
N THR A 124 9.88 12.27 -26.36
CA THR A 124 9.87 13.73 -26.43
C THR A 124 11.22 14.28 -26.87
N THR A 125 12.30 13.73 -26.33
CA THR A 125 13.68 14.15 -26.66
C THR A 125 14.04 13.82 -28.11
N GLN A 126 13.63 12.65 -28.63
CA GLN A 126 13.85 12.28 -30.03
C GLN A 126 13.10 13.20 -31.01
N ARG A 127 11.86 13.60 -30.69
CA ARG A 127 11.09 14.55 -31.53
C ARG A 127 11.75 15.93 -31.61
N LEU A 128 12.28 16.42 -30.49
CA LEU A 128 13.00 17.69 -30.44
C LEU A 128 14.27 17.64 -31.29
N ASN A 129 15.07 16.58 -31.15
CA ASN A 129 16.31 16.44 -31.93
C ASN A 129 16.04 16.20 -33.42
N GLY A 130 14.95 15.50 -33.78
CA GLY A 130 14.54 15.31 -35.17
C GLY A 130 13.99 16.57 -35.84
N SER A 131 13.42 17.52 -35.08
CA SER A 131 12.89 18.79 -35.62
C SER A 131 13.97 19.85 -35.86
N ILE A 132 15.17 19.69 -35.27
CA ILE A 132 16.29 20.63 -35.43
C ILE A 132 17.14 20.27 -36.68
N MET A 133 16.93 19.09 -37.27
CA MET A 133 17.61 18.59 -38.46
C MET A 133 16.72 18.61 -39.73
N GLY A 134 15.57 19.30 -39.69
CA GLY A 134 14.62 19.45 -40.79
C GLY A 134 14.59 20.85 -41.38
#